data_AF-A0ABD1J2B4-F1
#
_entry.id   AF-A0ABD1J2B4-F1
#
_cell.length_a   1.000
_cell.length_b   1.000
_cell.length_c   1.000
_cell.angle_alpha   90.00
_cell.angle_beta   90.00
_cell.angle_gamma   90.00
#
_symmetry.space_group_name_H-M   'P 1'
#
loop_
_entity.id
_entity.type
_entity.pdbx_description
1 polymer ?
#
loop_
_entity_poly.entity_id
_entity_poly.type
_entity_poly.pdbx_seq_one_letter_code
_entity_poly.pdbx_strand_id
1 'polypeptide(L)'
;MIYKKLLEKEKRLELHAITLSDYWRKNMIPRGLRINKFPSFGKENLSFRNEWERILNKCSLDLMLLLIKEAKVQRAELRQQIEEAKTFVFSNCVATGEDPATLENQLRDQINELSQTLTKIKINKFKRDQQDYTDGQVYTWQRHTRPLRRTSSVSFNLPSSATSDEDESTQTQGNFLGTRVEARRGGAERGRGRGWDLQPRPSLPRNTKTKKR
;
A
#
# COMPACT_ATOMS: atom_id res chain seq x y z
N MET A 1 11.91 -3.85 21.50
CA MET A 1 12.55 -5.19 21.53
C MET A 1 12.46 -5.87 20.18
N ILE A 2 13.52 -6.59 19.78
CA ILE A 2 13.60 -7.37 18.52
C ILE A 2 12.58 -8.52 18.53
N TYR A 3 12.45 -9.22 19.66
CA TYR A 3 11.50 -10.34 19.84
C TYR A 3 10.05 -9.95 19.49
N LYS A 4 9.55 -8.84 20.07
CA LYS A 4 8.23 -8.29 19.73
C LYS A 4 8.06 -8.03 18.22
N LYS A 5 9.05 -7.42 17.57
CA LYS A 5 8.98 -7.11 16.13
C LYS A 5 8.88 -8.39 15.28
N LEU A 6 9.57 -9.45 15.66
CA LEU A 6 9.50 -10.74 14.99
C LEU A 6 8.12 -11.40 15.14
N LEU A 7 7.55 -11.37 16.36
CA LEU A 7 6.18 -11.84 16.60
C LEU A 7 5.14 -11.07 15.78
N GLU A 8 5.25 -9.74 15.73
CA GLU A 8 4.35 -8.92 14.89
C GLU A 8 4.49 -9.25 13.40
N LYS A 9 5.71 -9.49 12.92
CA LYS A 9 5.98 -9.85 11.53
C LYS A 9 5.40 -11.23 11.19
N GLU A 10 5.59 -12.23 12.06
CA GLU A 10 5.03 -13.58 11.91
C GLU A 10 3.50 -13.51 11.86
N LYS A 11 2.86 -12.80 12.80
CA LYS A 11 1.40 -12.66 12.85
C LYS A 11 0.83 -11.98 11.60
N ARG A 12 1.49 -10.92 11.11
CA ARG A 12 1.09 -10.23 9.85
C ARG A 12 1.18 -11.18 8.65
N LEU A 13 2.25 -11.98 8.58
CA LEU A 13 2.48 -12.92 7.49
C LEU A 13 1.49 -14.10 7.53
N GLU A 14 1.23 -14.64 8.73
CA GLU A 14 0.22 -15.67 8.98
C GLU A 14 -1.15 -15.23 8.48
N LEU A 15 -1.65 -14.08 8.96
CA LEU A 15 -2.93 -13.55 8.55
C LEU A 15 -2.97 -13.25 7.05
N HIS A 16 -1.85 -12.82 6.47
CA HIS A 16 -1.77 -12.61 5.02
C HIS A 16 -1.98 -13.91 4.24
N ALA A 17 -1.30 -14.99 4.62
CA ALA A 17 -1.43 -16.30 3.98
C ALA A 17 -2.83 -16.90 4.14
N ILE A 18 -3.42 -16.79 5.34
CA ILE A 18 -4.81 -17.24 5.60
C ILE A 18 -5.77 -16.47 4.69
N THR A 19 -5.69 -15.13 4.70
CA THR A 19 -6.60 -14.31 3.89
C THR A 19 -6.48 -14.66 2.40
N LEU A 20 -5.25 -14.78 1.86
CA LEU A 20 -5.06 -15.15 0.46
C LEU A 20 -5.63 -16.53 0.14
N SER A 21 -5.52 -17.48 1.08
CA SER A 21 -6.12 -18.80 0.92
C SER A 21 -7.65 -18.72 0.83
N ASP A 22 -8.27 -17.83 1.62
CA ASP A 22 -9.72 -17.62 1.57
C ASP A 22 -10.17 -17.00 0.24
N TYR A 23 -9.42 -16.00 -0.26
CA TYR A 23 -9.64 -15.43 -1.60
C TYR A 23 -9.54 -16.51 -2.69
N TRP A 24 -8.49 -17.33 -2.65
CA TRP A 24 -8.26 -18.38 -3.62
C TRP A 24 -9.40 -19.43 -3.61
N ARG A 25 -9.83 -19.89 -2.43
CA ARG A 25 -10.95 -20.86 -2.32
C ARG A 25 -12.26 -20.33 -2.89
N LYS A 26 -12.48 -19.01 -2.85
CA LYS A 26 -13.67 -18.37 -3.43
C LYS A 26 -13.51 -17.95 -4.89
N ASN A 27 -12.40 -18.28 -5.55
CA ASN A 27 -12.06 -17.79 -6.89
C ASN A 27 -12.12 -16.25 -7.01
N MET A 28 -11.76 -15.55 -5.94
CA MET A 28 -11.76 -14.09 -5.90
C MET A 28 -10.33 -13.56 -5.84
N ILE A 29 -10.08 -12.44 -6.51
CA ILE A 29 -8.78 -11.78 -6.54
C ILE A 29 -8.84 -10.45 -5.77
N PRO A 30 -7.99 -10.24 -4.76
CA PRO A 30 -7.91 -8.97 -4.05
C PRO A 30 -7.66 -7.82 -5.02
N ARG A 31 -8.29 -6.65 -4.82
CA ARG A 31 -8.13 -5.48 -5.71
C ARG A 31 -6.67 -5.15 -6.06
N GLY A 32 -5.75 -5.29 -5.11
CA GLY A 32 -4.32 -5.01 -5.30
C GLY A 32 -3.55 -6.03 -6.15
N LEU A 33 -4.12 -7.21 -6.40
CA LEU A 33 -3.51 -8.30 -7.17
C LEU A 33 -4.19 -8.50 -8.55
N ARG A 34 -5.27 -7.77 -8.83
CA ARG A 34 -5.94 -7.80 -10.13
C ARG A 34 -5.03 -7.16 -11.18
N ILE A 35 -4.75 -7.90 -12.25
CA ILE A 35 -3.99 -7.36 -13.37
C ILE A 35 -4.92 -6.43 -14.17
N ASN A 36 -4.64 -5.12 -14.15
CA ASN A 36 -5.40 -4.12 -14.91
C ASN A 36 -4.67 -3.76 -16.21
N LYS A 37 -4.64 -4.69 -17.16
CA LYS A 37 -4.08 -4.49 -18.50
C LYS A 37 -5.17 -4.71 -19.53
N PHE A 38 -5.30 -3.77 -20.45
CA PHE A 38 -6.32 -3.81 -21.48
C PHE A 38 -5.68 -3.60 -22.86
N PRO A 39 -6.14 -4.32 -23.88
CA PRO A 39 -5.69 -4.12 -25.25
C PRO A 39 -6.16 -2.78 -25.80
N SER A 40 -5.47 -2.28 -26.83
CA SER A 40 -5.83 -1.05 -27.53
C SER A 40 -7.09 -1.23 -28.40
N PHE A 41 -7.35 -2.45 -28.88
CA PHE A 41 -8.47 -2.82 -29.74
C PHE A 41 -9.34 -3.92 -29.10
N GLY A 42 -10.47 -4.27 -29.74
CA GLY A 42 -11.32 -5.38 -29.32
C GLY A 42 -12.23 -5.09 -28.11
N LYS A 43 -12.31 -3.84 -27.65
CA LYS A 43 -13.10 -3.44 -26.47
C LYS A 43 -14.61 -3.61 -26.65
N GLU A 44 -15.11 -3.50 -27.87
CA GLU A 44 -16.55 -3.66 -28.14
C GLU A 44 -16.96 -5.14 -28.15
N ASN A 45 -16.04 -6.03 -28.54
CA ASN A 45 -16.31 -7.45 -28.63
C ASN A 45 -16.37 -8.11 -27.23
N LEU A 46 -17.58 -8.49 -26.82
CA LEU A 46 -17.84 -9.14 -25.53
C LEU A 46 -17.12 -10.49 -25.38
N SER A 47 -17.06 -11.32 -26.42
CA SER A 47 -16.42 -12.64 -26.32
C SER A 47 -14.91 -12.51 -26.11
N PHE A 48 -14.29 -11.58 -26.82
CA PHE A 48 -12.87 -11.25 -26.65
C PHE A 48 -12.57 -10.68 -25.26
N ARG A 49 -13.43 -9.78 -24.74
CA ARG A 49 -13.29 -9.23 -23.39
C ARG A 49 -13.32 -10.32 -22.33
N ASN A 50 -14.31 -11.20 -22.39
CA ASN A 50 -14.48 -12.28 -21.43
C ASN A 50 -13.27 -13.23 -21.45
N GLU A 51 -12.76 -13.56 -22.64
CA GLU A 51 -11.59 -14.41 -22.78
C GLU A 51 -10.31 -13.73 -22.25
N TRP A 52 -10.15 -12.43 -22.51
CA TRP A 52 -9.06 -11.65 -21.97
C TRP A 52 -9.08 -11.60 -20.44
N GLU A 53 -10.24 -11.30 -19.84
CA GLU A 53 -10.42 -11.32 -18.39
C GLU A 53 -10.14 -12.71 -17.79
N ARG A 54 -10.59 -13.78 -18.46
CA ARG A 54 -10.32 -15.16 -18.03
C ARG A 54 -8.83 -15.45 -17.94
N ILE A 55 -8.04 -15.02 -18.93
CA ILE A 55 -6.58 -15.17 -18.94
C ILE A 55 -5.95 -14.38 -17.78
N LEU A 56 -6.35 -13.12 -17.60
CA LEU A 56 -5.83 -12.27 -16.51
C LEU A 56 -6.16 -12.83 -15.13
N ASN A 57 -7.40 -13.31 -14.94
CA ASN A 57 -7.85 -13.94 -13.71
C ASN A 57 -6.99 -15.16 -13.38
N LYS A 58 -6.75 -16.04 -14.37
CA LYS A 58 -5.88 -17.21 -14.20
C LYS A 58 -4.49 -16.80 -13.72
N CYS A 59 -3.85 -15.84 -14.38
CA CYS A 59 -2.53 -15.36 -13.97
C CYS A 59 -2.55 -14.77 -12.55
N SER A 60 -3.55 -13.97 -12.19
CA SER A 60 -3.68 -13.40 -10.85
C SER A 60 -3.87 -14.47 -9.77
N LEU A 61 -4.61 -15.54 -10.05
CA LEU A 61 -4.78 -16.68 -9.14
C LEU A 61 -3.47 -17.47 -8.96
N ASP A 62 -2.72 -17.68 -10.04
CA ASP A 62 -1.41 -18.36 -9.98
C ASP A 62 -0.40 -17.54 -9.17
N LEU A 63 -0.36 -16.21 -9.36
CA LEU A 63 0.45 -15.30 -8.54
C LEU A 63 0.04 -15.35 -7.06
N MET A 64 -1.26 -15.48 -6.77
CA MET A 64 -1.75 -15.62 -5.40
C MET A 64 -1.25 -16.91 -4.74
N LEU A 65 -1.28 -18.03 -5.47
CA LEU A 65 -0.73 -19.31 -5.00
C LEU A 65 0.78 -19.22 -4.75
N LEU A 66 1.52 -18.54 -5.62
CA LEU A 66 2.94 -18.29 -5.43
C LEU A 66 3.19 -17.52 -4.12
N LEU A 67 2.42 -16.45 -3.87
CA LEU A 67 2.52 -15.68 -2.62
C LEU A 67 2.18 -16.50 -1.38
N ILE A 68 1.17 -17.38 -1.45
CA ILE A 68 0.82 -18.28 -0.33
C ILE A 68 1.97 -19.25 -0.04
N LYS A 69 2.60 -19.82 -1.07
CA LYS A 69 3.75 -20.72 -0.92
C LYS A 69 4.92 -20.00 -0.27
N GLU A 70 5.27 -18.83 -0.79
CA GLU A 70 6.36 -18.01 -0.27
C GLU A 70 6.12 -17.58 1.17
N ALA A 71 4.89 -17.17 1.51
CA ALA A 71 4.53 -16.80 2.88
C ALA A 71 4.68 -17.97 3.86
N LYS A 72 4.47 -19.22 3.44
CA LYS A 72 4.70 -20.40 4.29
C LYS A 72 6.18 -20.61 4.58
N VAL A 73 7.04 -20.46 3.56
CA VAL A 73 8.50 -20.58 3.68
C VAL A 73 9.04 -19.51 4.64
N GLN A 74 8.73 -18.23 4.39
CA GLN A 74 9.17 -17.13 5.24
C GLN A 74 8.66 -17.24 6.68
N ARG A 75 7.47 -17.82 6.89
CA ARG A 75 6.94 -18.03 8.25
C ARG A 75 7.72 -19.11 9.01
N ALA A 76 8.19 -20.16 8.32
CA ALA A 76 9.03 -21.17 8.95
C ALA A 76 10.36 -20.56 9.44
N GLU A 77 11.00 -19.75 8.59
CA GLU A 77 12.21 -19.01 8.95
C GLU A 77 12.00 -18.04 10.12
N LEU A 78 10.90 -17.27 10.10
CA LEU A 78 10.57 -16.36 11.20
C LEU A 78 10.34 -17.08 12.52
N ARG A 79 9.75 -18.28 12.51
CA ARG A 79 9.55 -19.06 13.74
C ARG A 79 10.87 -19.49 14.36
N GLN A 80 11.85 -19.84 13.55
CA GLN A 80 13.20 -20.12 14.04
C GLN A 80 13.82 -18.87 14.69
N GLN A 81 13.77 -17.72 14.00
CA GLN A 81 14.28 -16.45 14.53
C GLN A 81 13.57 -16.01 15.82
N ILE A 82 12.28 -16.30 15.94
CA ILE A 82 11.49 -16.03 17.16
C ILE A 82 11.99 -16.88 18.32
N GLU A 83 12.27 -18.16 18.11
CA GLU A 83 12.75 -19.06 19.17
C GLU A 83 14.16 -18.66 19.66
N GLU A 84 15.05 -18.33 18.72
CA GLU A 84 16.38 -17.78 19.04
C GLU A 84 16.27 -16.46 19.83
N ALA A 85 15.38 -15.55 19.41
CA ALA A 85 15.16 -14.30 20.13
C ALA A 85 14.49 -14.52 21.50
N LYS A 86 13.60 -15.52 21.63
CA LYS A 86 12.91 -15.89 22.87
C LYS A 86 13.91 -16.36 23.91
N THR A 87 14.76 -17.33 23.55
CA THR A 87 15.80 -17.88 24.42
C THR A 87 16.80 -16.82 24.88
N PHE A 88 17.19 -15.89 23.99
CA PHE A 88 18.05 -14.76 24.36
C PHE A 88 17.38 -13.81 25.36
N VAL A 89 16.13 -13.41 25.11
CA VAL A 89 15.39 -12.48 25.98
C VAL A 89 15.16 -13.11 27.36
N PHE A 90 14.73 -14.36 27.43
CA PHE A 90 14.45 -15.01 28.71
C PHE A 90 15.71 -15.32 29.52
N SER A 91 16.81 -15.71 28.86
CA SER A 91 18.11 -15.83 29.55
C SER A 91 18.51 -14.51 30.23
N ASN A 92 18.26 -13.37 29.55
CA ASN A 92 18.56 -12.05 30.11
C ASN A 92 17.59 -11.64 31.23
N CYS A 93 16.29 -11.95 31.13
CA CYS A 93 15.32 -11.68 32.19
C CYS A 93 15.67 -12.42 33.49
N VAL A 94 16.13 -13.68 33.38
CA VAL A 94 16.64 -14.45 34.53
C VAL A 94 17.86 -13.77 35.16
N ALA A 95 18.75 -13.17 34.36
CA ALA A 95 19.91 -12.45 34.86
C ALA A 95 19.57 -11.09 35.52
N THR A 96 18.49 -10.43 35.08
CA THR A 96 18.04 -9.14 35.63
C THR A 96 17.00 -9.25 36.76
N GLY A 97 16.52 -10.46 37.06
CA GLY A 97 15.51 -10.71 38.09
C GLY A 97 14.08 -10.31 37.68
N GLU A 98 13.84 -10.07 36.39
CA GLU A 98 12.50 -9.82 35.86
C GLU A 98 11.74 -11.15 35.67
N ASP A 99 10.44 -11.17 35.99
CA ASP A 99 9.60 -12.36 35.76
C ASP A 99 9.35 -12.55 34.24
N PRO A 100 9.89 -13.62 33.62
CA PRO A 100 9.70 -13.88 32.19
C PRO A 100 8.23 -14.14 31.84
N ALA A 101 7.42 -14.68 32.76
CA ALA A 101 6.02 -14.99 32.51
C ALA A 101 5.18 -13.72 32.33
N THR A 102 5.43 -12.70 33.15
CA THR A 102 4.77 -11.40 33.01
C THR A 102 5.07 -10.75 31.65
N LEU A 103 6.32 -10.78 31.19
CA LEU A 103 6.69 -10.26 29.88
C LEU A 103 6.03 -11.03 28.72
N GLU A 104 5.99 -12.36 28.80
CA GLU A 104 5.35 -13.20 27.79
C GLU A 104 3.85 -12.90 27.66
N ASN A 105 3.16 -12.75 28.79
CA ASN A 105 1.73 -12.41 28.82
C ASN A 105 1.47 -11.03 28.20
N GLN A 106 2.26 -10.01 28.57
CA GLN A 106 2.13 -8.67 27.98
C GLN A 106 2.33 -8.68 26.46
N LEU A 107 3.33 -9.42 25.97
CA LEU A 107 3.58 -9.54 24.54
C LEU A 107 2.44 -10.29 23.84
N ARG A 108 1.93 -11.35 24.46
CA ARG A 108 0.79 -12.12 23.93
C ARG A 108 -0.44 -11.24 23.77
N ASP A 109 -0.77 -10.42 24.75
CA ASP A 109 -1.92 -9.51 24.70
C ASP A 109 -1.77 -8.48 23.57
N GLN A 110 -0.57 -7.87 23.44
CA GLN A 110 -0.29 -6.93 22.36
C GLN A 110 -0.39 -7.57 20.96
N ILE A 111 0.09 -8.81 20.81
CA ILE A 111 -0.02 -9.56 19.55
C ILE A 111 -1.47 -9.96 19.26
N ASN A 112 -2.26 -10.28 20.29
CA ASN A 112 -3.69 -10.55 20.15
C ASN A 112 -4.47 -9.31 19.70
N GLU A 113 -4.21 -8.14 20.28
CA GLU A 113 -4.82 -6.87 19.87
C GLU A 113 -4.48 -6.54 18.41
N LEU A 114 -3.20 -6.70 18.04
CA LEU A 114 -2.75 -6.54 16.66
C LEU A 114 -3.49 -7.51 15.72
N SER A 115 -3.62 -8.77 16.11
CA SER A 115 -4.31 -9.82 15.34
C SER A 115 -5.77 -9.46 15.07
N GLN A 116 -6.50 -9.01 16.10
CA GLN A 116 -7.89 -8.59 15.98
C GLN A 116 -8.04 -7.40 15.02
N THR A 117 -7.18 -6.39 15.18
CA THR A 117 -7.17 -5.19 14.32
C THR A 117 -6.92 -5.55 12.86
N LEU A 118 -5.90 -6.37 12.60
CA LEU A 118 -5.58 -6.82 11.25
C LEU A 118 -6.71 -7.66 10.65
N THR A 119 -7.30 -8.56 11.43
CA THR A 119 -8.42 -9.40 10.99
C THR A 119 -9.62 -8.55 10.58
N LYS A 120 -9.99 -7.55 11.37
CA LYS A 120 -11.07 -6.60 11.03
C LYS A 120 -10.80 -5.88 9.70
N ILE A 121 -9.56 -5.42 9.49
CA ILE A 121 -9.16 -4.78 8.23
C ILE A 121 -9.27 -5.76 7.05
N LYS A 122 -8.81 -7.00 7.21
CA LYS A 122 -8.85 -8.04 6.18
C LYS A 122 -10.30 -8.42 5.84
N ILE A 123 -11.17 -8.57 6.84
CA ILE A 123 -12.60 -8.83 6.65
C ILE A 123 -13.26 -7.70 5.86
N ASN A 124 -13.00 -6.44 6.21
CA ASN A 124 -13.58 -5.30 5.50
C ASN A 124 -13.10 -5.24 4.03
N LYS A 125 -11.82 -5.51 3.78
CA LYS A 125 -11.28 -5.63 2.42
C LYS A 125 -11.93 -6.78 1.65
N PHE A 126 -12.09 -7.93 2.30
CA PHE A 126 -12.73 -9.10 1.71
C PHE A 126 -14.18 -8.81 1.32
N LYS A 127 -14.99 -8.23 2.22
CA LYS A 127 -16.37 -7.84 1.95
C LYS A 127 -16.48 -6.85 0.80
N ARG A 128 -15.63 -5.82 0.81
CA ARG A 128 -15.57 -4.84 -0.28
C ARG A 128 -15.22 -5.49 -1.61
N ASP A 129 -14.26 -6.39 -1.61
CA ASP A 129 -13.86 -7.08 -2.84
C ASP A 129 -14.95 -8.06 -3.29
N GLN A 130 -15.67 -8.72 -2.38
CA GLN A 130 -16.85 -9.56 -2.66
C GLN A 130 -17.97 -8.77 -3.33
N GLN A 131 -18.17 -7.52 -2.90
CA GLN A 131 -19.15 -6.63 -3.52
C GLN A 131 -18.82 -6.36 -5.00
N ASP A 132 -17.53 -6.16 -5.35
CA ASP A 132 -17.13 -5.96 -6.75
C ASP A 132 -17.53 -7.14 -7.65
N TYR A 133 -17.43 -8.37 -7.14
CA TYR A 133 -17.82 -9.57 -7.88
C TYR A 133 -19.34 -9.66 -8.02
N THR A 134 -20.08 -9.25 -6.99
CA THR A 134 -21.55 -9.24 -7.00
C THR A 134 -22.09 -8.20 -7.98
N ASP A 135 -21.45 -7.03 -8.04
CA ASP A 135 -21.84 -5.92 -8.91
C ASP A 135 -21.27 -6.02 -10.34
N GLY A 136 -20.45 -7.05 -10.63
CA GLY A 136 -19.77 -7.19 -11.92
C GLY A 136 -18.72 -6.09 -12.20
N GLN A 137 -18.19 -5.44 -11.16
CA GLN A 137 -17.26 -4.30 -11.24
C GLN A 137 -15.78 -4.71 -11.06
N VAL A 138 -15.45 -5.98 -11.30
CA VAL A 138 -14.07 -6.50 -11.12
C VAL A 138 -13.11 -5.86 -12.12
N TYR A 139 -13.57 -5.73 -13.37
CA TYR A 139 -12.83 -5.13 -14.48
C TYR A 139 -13.62 -3.97 -15.08
N THR A 140 -12.94 -2.85 -15.31
CA THR A 140 -13.53 -1.65 -15.92
C THR A 140 -12.86 -1.38 -17.26
N TRP A 141 -13.40 -1.97 -18.33
CA TRP A 141 -12.91 -1.78 -19.71
C TRP A 141 -13.10 -0.34 -20.20
N GLN A 142 -14.15 0.32 -19.71
CA GLN A 142 -14.44 1.72 -19.95
C GLN A 142 -13.73 2.56 -18.88
N ARG A 143 -12.40 2.61 -18.93
CA ARG A 143 -11.70 3.73 -18.29
C ARG A 143 -11.99 4.97 -19.12
N HIS A 144 -12.99 5.75 -18.71
CA HIS A 144 -12.91 7.18 -18.91
C HIS A 144 -11.55 7.59 -18.38
N THR A 145 -10.72 8.17 -19.25
CA THR A 145 -9.50 8.86 -18.87
C THR A 145 -9.84 9.76 -17.70
N ARG A 146 -9.57 9.32 -16.47
CA ARG A 146 -9.59 10.24 -15.34
C ARG A 146 -8.60 11.33 -15.75
N PRO A 147 -9.02 12.60 -15.86
CA PRO A 147 -8.07 13.65 -16.17
C PRO A 147 -6.94 13.49 -15.16
N LEU A 148 -5.70 13.41 -15.64
CA LEU A 148 -4.55 13.53 -14.74
C LEU A 148 -4.86 14.77 -13.88
N ARG A 149 -4.98 14.59 -12.57
CA ARG A 149 -4.91 15.73 -11.65
C ARG A 149 -3.56 16.36 -11.97
N ARG A 150 -3.58 17.42 -12.78
CA ARG A 150 -2.45 18.33 -12.93
C ARG A 150 -2.10 18.71 -11.51
N THR A 151 -0.99 18.18 -11.01
CA THR A 151 -0.35 18.67 -9.81
C THR A 151 -0.21 20.16 -10.03
N SER A 152 -0.78 21.00 -9.16
CA SER A 152 -0.65 22.45 -9.31
C SER A 152 0.83 22.76 -9.48
N SER A 153 1.20 23.25 -10.66
CA SER A 153 2.52 23.85 -10.85
C SER A 153 2.60 24.95 -9.80
N VAL A 154 3.45 24.75 -8.81
CA VAL A 154 3.87 25.82 -7.92
C VAL A 154 4.55 26.82 -8.83
N SER A 155 3.84 27.88 -9.18
CA SER A 155 4.38 29.02 -9.90
C SER A 155 5.43 29.64 -8.99
N PHE A 156 6.70 29.34 -9.28
CA PHE A 156 7.83 30.08 -8.76
C PHE A 156 7.75 31.48 -9.38
N ASN A 157 7.23 32.43 -8.61
CA ASN A 157 7.31 33.84 -8.96
C ASN A 157 8.79 34.25 -8.88
N LEU A 158 9.46 34.30 -10.02
CA LEU A 158 10.73 35.02 -10.14
C LEU A 158 10.44 36.52 -10.01
N PRO A 159 11.17 37.27 -9.17
CA PRO A 159 11.06 38.72 -9.12
C PRO A 159 11.64 39.30 -10.42
N SER A 160 10.80 40.00 -11.18
CA SER A 160 11.20 40.81 -12.33
C SER A 160 11.94 42.05 -11.83
N SER A 161 13.16 42.23 -12.32
CA SER A 161 13.97 43.43 -12.10
C SER A 161 13.43 44.57 -12.97
N ALA A 162 13.36 45.74 -12.36
CA ALA A 162 12.80 46.98 -12.87
C ALA A 162 13.47 47.52 -14.14
N THR A 163 12.66 48.09 -15.04
CA THR A 163 12.97 49.30 -15.81
C THR A 163 11.67 50.08 -16.05
N SER A 164 11.75 51.38 -15.81
CA SER A 164 10.66 52.37 -15.79
C SER A 164 10.16 52.79 -17.18
N ASP A 165 8.89 53.23 -17.23
CA ASP A 165 8.41 54.57 -17.62
C ASP A 165 7.10 54.56 -18.44
N GLU A 166 6.10 55.27 -17.87
CA GLU A 166 5.02 56.13 -18.42
C GLU A 166 4.16 55.61 -19.61
N ASP A 167 2.85 55.77 -19.71
CA ASP A 167 1.85 56.59 -19.01
C ASP A 167 0.43 56.09 -19.41
N GLU A 168 -0.59 56.65 -18.75
CA GLU A 168 -1.98 56.80 -19.22
C GLU A 168 -3.10 55.81 -18.77
N SER A 169 -4.15 56.47 -18.30
CA SER A 169 -5.26 56.07 -17.46
C SER A 169 -6.49 55.53 -18.21
N THR A 170 -7.24 54.59 -17.62
CA THR A 170 -8.68 54.82 -17.31
C THR A 170 -9.26 53.80 -16.31
N GLN A 171 -10.12 54.34 -15.45
CA GLN A 171 -10.96 53.68 -14.44
C GLN A 171 -11.83 52.54 -14.99
N THR A 172 -12.21 51.55 -14.15
CA THR A 172 -13.59 51.46 -13.62
C THR A 172 -13.70 50.41 -12.50
N GLN A 173 -14.10 50.94 -11.34
CA GLN A 173 -14.74 50.43 -10.12
C GLN A 173 -15.28 49.00 -10.03
N GLY A 174 -15.17 48.45 -8.81
CA GLY A 174 -16.00 47.33 -8.35
C GLY A 174 -15.69 46.78 -6.95
N ASN A 175 -15.57 47.63 -5.92
CA ASN A 175 -15.63 47.19 -4.52
C ASN A 175 -17.09 47.25 -4.04
N PHE A 176 -17.67 46.12 -3.64
CA PHE A 176 -18.96 46.05 -2.95
C PHE A 176 -18.88 45.03 -1.81
N LEU A 177 -18.61 45.55 -0.59
CA LEU A 177 -18.97 45.03 0.75
C LEU A 177 -18.67 43.54 1.01
N GLY A 178 -17.62 43.12 1.74
CA GLY A 178 -17.26 43.56 3.09
C GLY A 178 -18.18 42.91 4.14
N THR A 179 -17.74 41.84 4.80
CA THR A 179 -17.92 41.61 6.26
C THR A 179 -17.03 40.45 6.71
N ARG A 180 -16.09 40.79 7.59
CA ARG A 180 -15.25 39.89 8.39
C ARG A 180 -16.07 39.38 9.57
N VAL A 181 -16.17 38.06 9.73
CA VAL A 181 -16.59 37.42 10.98
C VAL A 181 -15.50 36.43 11.38
N GLU A 182 -14.84 36.72 12.48
CA GLU A 182 -14.03 35.79 13.25
C GLU A 182 -14.94 34.83 14.02
N ALA A 183 -14.68 33.51 13.94
CA ALA A 183 -14.69 32.63 15.11
C ALA A 183 -14.22 31.19 14.82
N ARG A 184 -13.13 30.84 15.51
CA ARG A 184 -12.90 29.58 16.26
C ARG A 184 -12.62 28.25 15.54
N ARG A 185 -11.36 27.83 15.75
CA ARG A 185 -10.89 26.52 16.27
C ARG A 185 -11.69 25.27 15.88
N GLY A 186 -11.03 24.43 15.07
CA GLY A 186 -11.34 23.02 14.93
C GLY A 186 -10.17 22.30 14.27
N GLY A 187 -9.22 21.83 15.09
CA GLY A 187 -8.10 21.02 14.63
C GLY A 187 -8.58 19.64 14.18
N ALA A 188 -8.06 19.18 13.03
CA ALA A 188 -8.14 17.79 12.63
C ALA A 188 -6.80 17.40 11.99
N GLU A 189 -6.02 16.67 12.78
CA GLU A 189 -4.79 16.00 12.39
C GLU A 189 -5.00 15.17 11.12
N ARG A 190 -4.32 15.54 10.03
CA ARG A 190 -4.15 14.67 8.88
C ARG A 190 -2.98 13.74 9.15
N GLY A 191 -3.31 12.50 9.50
CA GLY A 191 -2.37 11.39 9.59
C GLY A 191 -1.61 11.22 8.27
N ARG A 192 -0.30 11.46 8.33
CA ARG A 192 0.66 11.18 7.26
C ARG A 192 0.81 9.67 7.11
N GLY A 193 0.27 9.12 6.02
CA GLY A 193 0.61 7.77 5.57
C GLY A 193 2.08 7.71 5.18
N ARG A 194 2.86 6.92 5.92
CA ARG A 194 4.29 6.74 5.68
C ARG A 194 4.52 6.11 4.31
N GLY A 195 5.39 6.75 3.54
CA GLY A 195 5.91 6.26 2.28
C GLY A 195 6.76 5.02 2.50
N TRP A 196 6.73 4.15 1.48
CA TRP A 196 7.64 3.03 1.37
C TRP A 196 8.99 3.59 0.93
N ASP A 197 10.01 3.46 1.77
CA ASP A 197 11.39 3.74 1.43
C ASP A 197 11.83 2.76 0.33
N LEU A 198 11.87 3.28 -0.91
CA LEU A 198 12.53 2.62 -2.03
C LEU A 198 14.03 2.79 -1.86
N GLN A 199 14.71 1.71 -1.46
CA GLN A 199 16.16 1.65 -1.60
C GLN A 199 16.55 1.76 -3.08
N PRO A 200 17.66 2.45 -3.41
CA PRO A 200 18.14 2.57 -4.77
C PRO A 200 18.65 1.22 -5.30
N ARG A 201 18.29 0.93 -6.56
CA ARG A 201 18.72 -0.24 -7.33
C ARG A 201 20.27 -0.28 -7.45
N PRO A 202 20.93 -1.42 -7.23
CA PRO A 202 22.33 -1.58 -7.62
C PRO A 202 22.47 -1.62 -9.15
N SER A 203 23.44 -0.88 -9.67
CA SER A 203 23.81 -0.86 -11.08
C SER A 203 24.54 -2.15 -11.47
N LEU A 204 24.16 -2.72 -12.62
CA LEU A 204 24.84 -3.87 -13.22
C LEU A 204 26.15 -3.42 -13.91
N PRO A 205 27.22 -4.23 -13.87
CA PRO A 205 28.50 -3.90 -14.48
C PRO A 205 28.42 -3.92 -16.02
N ARG A 206 29.08 -2.94 -16.63
CA ARG A 206 29.22 -2.73 -18.08
C ARG A 206 30.23 -3.74 -18.64
N ASN A 207 29.78 -4.66 -19.48
CA ASN A 207 30.63 -5.67 -20.11
C ASN A 207 31.45 -5.03 -21.25
N THR A 208 32.74 -4.80 -21.02
CA THR A 208 33.70 -4.43 -22.07
C THR A 208 34.32 -5.69 -22.65
N LYS A 209 33.82 -6.17 -23.79
CA LYS A 209 34.57 -7.12 -24.62
C LYS A 209 35.45 -6.34 -25.61
N THR A 210 36.73 -6.29 -25.28
CA THR A 210 37.85 -6.00 -26.17
C THR A 210 37.86 -6.98 -27.34
N LYS A 211 37.80 -6.45 -28.56
CA LYS A 211 38.10 -7.13 -29.81
C LYS A 211 39.61 -6.95 -30.06
N LYS A 212 40.41 -8.01 -29.89
CA LYS A 212 41.78 -8.06 -30.40
C LYS A 212 41.80 -8.90 -31.67
N ARG A 213 42.47 -8.33 -32.67
CA ARG A 213 42.82 -8.89 -33.98
C ARG A 213 43.68 -10.13 -33.83
#